data_AF-A0A9D5NC57-F1
#
_entry.id   AF-A0A9D5NC57-F1
#
_cell.length_a   1.000
_cell.length_b   1.000
_cell.length_c   1.000
_cell.angle_alpha   90.00
_cell.angle_beta   90.00
_cell.angle_gamma   90.00
#
_symmetry.space_group_name_H-M   'P 1'
#
loop_
_entity.id
_entity.type
_entity.pdbx_description
1 polymer ?
#
loop_
_entity_poly.entity_id
_entity_poly.type
_entity_poly.pdbx_seq_one_letter_code
_entity_poly.pdbx_strand_id
1 'polypeptide(L)'
;MNGEYKTISGKQLRVLGKADTISESLRNQQHVFIIGSKGIPAQYGGFETFVEKLVEYQTDSDIQYHVARMADDGERYEYNGAICFDLKVPNIGPAKAIYYDVAALDQCIEYCTRMNLKKPPVFYILACRIGPFIAGYKKKIQQLGGILLINPDGNEWKRSKWSLPVRKYWKISEKLMVRSADLLVCDSKKIEEYIRSEYTRYTPRTAYLSYGCDTEPSTLSDDSEQFLCWLNQNGLSAGEYYLVVGRFVPENNVETIIREFMKSDTSRKLALITTDNEKLYEELNKKLGFSLDQRIVFTGSVYDQQLLKKIREKAFAYLHGHSVGGTNPSLLEALGSTDLNLLLD
;
A
#
# COMPACT_ATOMS: atom_id res chain seq x y z
N MET A 1 -10.04 -24.35 -23.32
CA MET A 1 -11.39 -23.84 -22.97
C MET A 1 -11.28 -22.33 -22.94
N ASN A 2 -12.05 -21.62 -23.78
CA ASN A 2 -12.07 -20.16 -23.76
C ASN A 2 -12.67 -19.71 -22.43
N GLY A 3 -11.84 -19.15 -21.56
CA GLY A 3 -12.31 -18.59 -20.28
C GLY A 3 -13.20 -17.38 -20.53
N GLU A 4 -14.19 -17.16 -19.68
CA GLU A 4 -14.96 -15.91 -19.66
C GLU A 4 -14.05 -14.78 -19.19
N TYR A 5 -14.05 -13.65 -19.89
CA TYR A 5 -13.29 -12.46 -19.51
C TYR A 5 -14.24 -11.34 -19.08
N LYS A 6 -13.90 -10.63 -18.00
CA LYS A 6 -14.64 -9.46 -17.52
C LYS A 6 -13.71 -8.30 -17.24
N THR A 7 -14.24 -7.09 -17.39
CA THR A 7 -13.55 -5.87 -16.97
C THR A 7 -13.53 -5.78 -15.45
N ILE A 8 -12.35 -5.91 -14.86
CA ILE A 8 -12.10 -5.81 -13.43
C ILE A 8 -11.07 -4.72 -13.20
N SER A 9 -11.44 -3.67 -12.44
CA SER A 9 -10.57 -2.52 -12.16
C SER A 9 -9.96 -1.90 -13.43
N GLY A 10 -10.70 -1.91 -14.55
CA GLY A 10 -10.24 -1.39 -15.84
C GLY A 10 -9.39 -2.35 -16.69
N LYS A 11 -9.15 -3.60 -16.24
CA LYS A 11 -8.40 -4.62 -16.99
C LYS A 11 -9.32 -5.76 -17.42
N GLN A 12 -9.07 -6.34 -18.61
CA GLN A 12 -9.74 -7.55 -19.07
C GLN A 12 -9.12 -8.78 -18.40
N LEU A 13 -9.81 -9.40 -17.44
CA LEU A 13 -9.30 -10.51 -16.65
C LEU A 13 -10.12 -11.79 -16.83
N ARG A 14 -9.46 -12.94 -16.74
CA ARG A 14 -10.09 -14.25 -16.85
C ARG A 14 -10.85 -14.58 -15.57
N VAL A 15 -12.16 -14.73 -15.69
CA VAL A 15 -13.04 -15.21 -14.61
C VAL A 15 -12.86 -16.71 -14.43
N LEU A 16 -12.82 -17.12 -13.18
CA LEU A 16 -12.74 -18.50 -12.73
C LEU A 16 -14.13 -18.94 -12.27
N GLY A 17 -14.52 -20.15 -12.64
CA GLY A 17 -15.73 -20.78 -12.10
C GLY A 17 -15.65 -20.99 -10.58
N LYS A 18 -16.78 -21.45 -10.02
CA LYS A 18 -16.86 -21.82 -8.60
C LYS A 18 -15.74 -22.78 -8.24
N ALA A 19 -15.11 -22.52 -7.09
CA ALA A 19 -14.11 -23.41 -6.53
C ALA A 19 -14.83 -24.59 -5.86
N ASP A 20 -15.37 -25.51 -6.64
CA ASP A 20 -15.99 -26.75 -6.14
C ASP A 20 -14.99 -27.91 -6.15
N THR A 21 -14.04 -27.89 -7.09
CA THR A 21 -12.88 -28.79 -7.12
C THR A 21 -11.65 -28.04 -7.63
N ILE A 22 -10.46 -28.51 -7.24
CA ILE A 22 -9.17 -28.06 -7.78
C ILE A 22 -8.39 -29.25 -8.34
N SER A 23 -7.47 -28.98 -9.28
CA SER A 23 -6.59 -30.01 -9.85
C SER A 23 -5.66 -30.60 -8.78
N GLU A 24 -5.18 -31.82 -9.02
CA GLU A 24 -4.17 -32.45 -8.14
C GLU A 24 -2.88 -31.62 -8.10
N SER A 25 -2.48 -31.00 -9.21
CA SER A 25 -1.33 -30.09 -9.24
C SER A 25 -1.50 -28.92 -8.28
N LEU A 26 -2.68 -28.28 -8.29
CA LEU A 26 -2.98 -27.14 -7.42
C LEU A 26 -3.04 -27.57 -5.95
N ARG A 27 -3.58 -28.76 -5.64
CA ARG A 27 -3.57 -29.33 -4.26
C ARG A 27 -2.17 -29.49 -3.66
N ASN A 28 -1.16 -29.70 -4.50
CA ASN A 28 0.23 -29.94 -4.11
C ASN A 28 1.06 -28.64 -3.99
N GLN A 29 0.51 -27.49 -4.39
CA GLN A 29 1.16 -26.20 -4.24
C GLN A 29 1.07 -25.68 -2.80
N GLN A 30 1.98 -24.76 -2.46
CA GLN A 30 1.95 -24.01 -1.21
C GLN A 30 0.92 -22.88 -1.34
N HIS A 31 -0.23 -23.03 -0.69
CA HIS A 31 -1.26 -22.00 -0.69
C HIS A 31 -0.92 -20.89 0.30
N VAL A 32 -0.99 -19.63 -0.17
CA VAL A 32 -0.79 -18.42 0.63
C VAL A 32 -2.00 -17.52 0.46
N PHE A 33 -2.77 -17.33 1.54
CA PHE A 33 -3.96 -16.49 1.56
C PHE A 33 -3.62 -15.12 2.12
N ILE A 34 -3.73 -14.08 1.30
CA ILE A 34 -3.43 -12.70 1.68
C ILE A 34 -4.74 -11.97 1.96
N ILE A 35 -4.85 -11.40 3.17
CA ILE A 35 -6.05 -10.76 3.69
C ILE A 35 -5.69 -9.35 4.14
N GLY A 36 -6.52 -8.35 3.85
CA GLY A 36 -6.34 -6.97 4.34
C GLY A 36 -5.93 -5.95 3.29
N SER A 37 -5.49 -6.39 2.11
CA SER A 37 -5.52 -5.60 0.86
C SER A 37 -6.95 -5.54 0.35
N LYS A 38 -7.39 -4.44 -0.24
CA LYS A 38 -8.73 -4.30 -0.85
C LYS A 38 -8.87 -4.99 -2.21
N GLY A 39 -7.83 -5.68 -2.66
CA GLY A 39 -7.79 -6.49 -3.87
C GLY A 39 -6.76 -6.00 -4.89
N ILE A 40 -6.57 -6.81 -5.92
CA ILE A 40 -5.71 -6.54 -7.08
C ILE A 40 -6.53 -6.78 -8.37
N PRO A 41 -6.34 -6.08 -9.49
CA PRO A 41 -5.32 -5.06 -9.77
C PRO A 41 -5.41 -3.86 -8.83
N ALA A 42 -4.26 -3.33 -8.39
CA ALA A 42 -4.25 -2.24 -7.43
C ALA A 42 -4.80 -0.96 -8.10
N GLN A 43 -5.73 -0.30 -7.43
CA GLN A 43 -6.20 1.02 -7.84
C GLN A 43 -5.54 2.13 -7.03
N TYR A 44 -5.38 1.90 -5.72
CA TYR A 44 -4.71 2.82 -4.80
C TYR A 44 -4.40 2.12 -3.47
N GLY A 45 -3.23 2.40 -2.90
CA GLY A 45 -2.87 2.02 -1.53
C GLY A 45 -1.63 1.14 -1.42
N GLY A 46 -0.86 1.31 -0.35
CA GLY A 46 0.42 0.63 -0.17
C GLY A 46 0.31 -0.89 -0.09
N PHE A 47 -0.73 -1.41 0.57
CA PHE A 47 -0.95 -2.86 0.62
C PHE A 47 -1.39 -3.44 -0.72
N GLU A 48 -2.25 -2.74 -1.46
CA GLU A 48 -2.70 -3.18 -2.78
C GLU A 48 -1.52 -3.24 -3.75
N THR A 49 -0.67 -2.20 -3.79
CA THR A 49 0.56 -2.19 -4.59
C THR A 49 1.54 -3.27 -4.14
N PHE A 50 1.72 -3.46 -2.83
CA PHE A 50 2.56 -4.53 -2.31
C PHE A 50 2.09 -5.90 -2.80
N VAL A 51 0.80 -6.21 -2.67
CA VAL A 51 0.26 -7.51 -3.07
C VAL A 51 0.35 -7.69 -4.58
N GLU A 52 0.05 -6.65 -5.37
CA GLU A 52 0.20 -6.70 -6.83
C GLU A 52 1.64 -7.02 -7.24
N LYS A 53 2.63 -6.33 -6.66
CA LYS A 53 4.04 -6.59 -6.97
C LYS A 53 4.54 -7.92 -6.43
N LEU A 54 4.03 -8.38 -5.28
CA LEU A 54 4.37 -9.69 -4.74
C LEU A 54 3.95 -10.82 -5.69
N VAL A 55 2.76 -10.72 -6.29
CA VAL A 55 2.27 -11.74 -7.23
C VAL A 55 2.87 -11.57 -8.63
N GLU A 56 3.15 -10.34 -9.07
CA GLU A 56 3.78 -10.05 -10.35
C GLU A 56 5.22 -10.55 -10.43
N TYR A 57 6.00 -10.37 -9.35
CA TYR A 57 7.40 -10.80 -9.27
C TYR A 57 7.58 -12.19 -8.68
N GLN A 58 6.51 -12.99 -8.58
CA GLN A 58 6.61 -14.38 -8.15
C GLN A 58 7.47 -15.18 -9.14
N THR A 59 8.51 -15.86 -8.63
CA THR A 59 9.38 -16.73 -9.44
C THR A 59 9.14 -18.22 -9.18
N ASP A 60 8.56 -18.57 -8.02
CA ASP A 60 8.30 -19.95 -7.62
C ASP A 60 6.89 -20.36 -7.99
N SER A 61 6.73 -21.18 -9.04
CA SER A 61 5.44 -21.69 -9.50
C SER A 61 4.78 -22.68 -8.53
N ASP A 62 5.47 -23.14 -7.48
CA ASP A 62 4.89 -24.00 -6.46
C ASP A 62 4.10 -23.23 -5.41
N ILE A 63 4.10 -21.90 -5.45
CA ILE A 63 3.28 -21.04 -4.58
C ILE A 63 2.00 -20.65 -5.31
N GLN A 64 0.85 -20.80 -4.64
CA GLN A 64 -0.42 -20.26 -5.12
C GLN A 64 -0.92 -19.18 -4.17
N TYR A 65 -0.88 -17.93 -4.63
CA TYR A 65 -1.49 -16.82 -3.90
C TYR A 65 -3.01 -16.79 -4.08
N HIS A 66 -3.69 -16.44 -3.00
CA HIS A 66 -5.12 -16.15 -2.96
C HIS A 66 -5.32 -14.76 -2.36
N VAL A 67 -6.04 -13.89 -3.06
CA VAL A 67 -6.21 -12.49 -2.66
C VAL A 67 -7.69 -12.14 -2.62
N ALA A 68 -8.18 -11.71 -1.48
CA ALA A 68 -9.53 -11.19 -1.38
C ALA A 68 -9.61 -9.80 -2.06
N ARG A 69 -10.74 -9.49 -2.70
CA ARG A 69 -11.07 -8.15 -3.20
C ARG A 69 -12.42 -7.71 -2.64
N MET A 70 -12.53 -6.45 -2.26
CA MET A 70 -13.82 -5.90 -1.83
C MET A 70 -14.60 -5.44 -3.07
N ALA A 71 -15.64 -6.21 -3.45
CA ALA A 71 -16.47 -5.92 -4.62
C ALA A 71 -17.88 -6.52 -4.47
N ASP A 72 -18.84 -6.04 -5.25
CA ASP A 72 -20.26 -6.40 -5.15
C ASP A 72 -20.72 -7.45 -6.19
N ASP A 73 -19.87 -7.74 -7.18
CA ASP A 73 -20.09 -8.67 -8.29
C ASP A 73 -19.88 -10.14 -7.90
N GLY A 74 -19.09 -10.42 -6.85
CA GLY A 74 -18.92 -11.77 -6.31
C GLY A 74 -18.10 -12.68 -7.23
N GLU A 75 -17.24 -12.10 -8.06
CA GLU A 75 -16.44 -12.82 -9.03
C GLU A 75 -15.25 -13.52 -8.38
N ARG A 76 -14.77 -14.54 -9.08
CA ARG A 76 -13.47 -15.16 -8.83
C ARG A 76 -12.68 -15.07 -10.13
N TYR A 77 -11.43 -14.68 -10.09
CA TYR A 77 -10.65 -14.42 -11.30
C TYR A 77 -9.16 -14.70 -11.10
N GLU A 78 -8.43 -14.79 -12.20
CA GLU A 78 -6.96 -14.88 -12.17
C GLU A 78 -6.35 -13.51 -12.47
N TYR A 79 -5.33 -13.14 -11.70
CA TYR A 79 -4.50 -11.97 -11.98
C TYR A 79 -3.04 -12.24 -11.58
N ASN A 80 -2.10 -12.12 -12.52
CA ASN A 80 -0.67 -12.45 -12.33
C ASN A 80 -0.46 -13.84 -11.67
N GLY A 81 -1.22 -14.85 -12.11
CA GLY A 81 -1.18 -16.20 -11.52
C GLY A 81 -1.85 -16.35 -10.15
N ALA A 82 -2.21 -15.27 -9.46
CA ALA A 82 -2.96 -15.31 -8.22
C ALA A 82 -4.45 -15.56 -8.45
N ILE A 83 -5.07 -16.31 -7.54
CA ILE A 83 -6.52 -16.53 -7.51
C ILE A 83 -7.14 -15.44 -6.66
N CYS A 84 -7.89 -14.56 -7.29
CA CYS A 84 -8.60 -13.48 -6.62
C CYS A 84 -10.08 -13.83 -6.45
N PHE A 85 -10.68 -13.38 -5.34
CA PHE A 85 -12.09 -13.63 -5.08
C PHE A 85 -12.74 -12.44 -4.37
N ASP A 86 -13.99 -12.18 -4.73
CA ASP A 86 -14.72 -11.03 -4.25
C ASP A 86 -15.50 -11.29 -2.98
N LEU A 87 -15.51 -10.27 -2.14
CA LEU A 87 -16.27 -10.20 -0.92
C LEU A 87 -17.18 -8.99 -0.96
N LYS A 88 -18.47 -9.27 -0.88
CA LYS A 88 -19.48 -8.26 -0.64
C LYS A 88 -19.39 -7.81 0.81
N VAL A 89 -19.11 -6.52 1.01
CA VAL A 89 -18.95 -5.95 2.34
C VAL A 89 -20.02 -4.88 2.57
N PRO A 90 -20.84 -5.00 3.63
CA PRO A 90 -21.90 -4.04 3.90
C PRO A 90 -21.34 -2.64 4.20
N ASN A 91 -22.13 -1.61 3.91
CA ASN A 91 -21.75 -0.23 4.20
C ASN A 91 -22.00 0.11 5.69
N ILE A 92 -21.07 -0.30 6.54
CA ILE A 92 -21.11 -0.12 8.01
C ILE A 92 -20.09 0.91 8.51
N GLY A 93 -19.73 1.88 7.66
CA GLY A 93 -18.75 2.92 7.99
C GLY A 93 -17.35 2.36 8.27
N PRO A 94 -16.59 2.92 9.24
CA PRO A 94 -15.20 2.51 9.50
C PRO A 94 -15.01 1.03 9.87
N ALA A 95 -16.05 0.37 10.37
CA ALA A 95 -16.02 -1.06 10.70
C ALA A 95 -15.91 -1.97 9.46
N LYS A 96 -16.10 -1.42 8.25
CA LYS A 96 -16.00 -2.13 6.97
C LYS A 96 -14.73 -2.95 6.85
N ALA A 97 -13.58 -2.39 7.25
CA ALA A 97 -12.28 -3.07 7.17
C ALA A 97 -12.19 -4.29 8.11
N ILE A 98 -12.79 -4.20 9.30
CA ILE A 98 -12.82 -5.32 10.26
C ILE A 98 -13.70 -6.44 9.72
N TYR A 99 -14.90 -6.11 9.22
CA TYR A 99 -15.79 -7.10 8.62
C TYR A 99 -15.13 -7.79 7.43
N TYR A 100 -14.50 -7.01 6.55
CA TYR A 100 -13.82 -7.52 5.36
C TYR A 100 -12.76 -8.57 5.72
N ASP A 101 -11.86 -8.25 6.65
CA ASP A 101 -10.78 -9.16 7.06
C ASP A 101 -11.33 -10.45 7.69
N VAL A 102 -12.39 -10.34 8.51
CA VAL A 102 -13.08 -11.49 9.13
C VAL A 102 -13.74 -12.38 8.08
N ALA A 103 -14.52 -11.79 7.17
CA ALA A 103 -15.23 -12.52 6.12
C ALA A 103 -14.26 -13.20 5.14
N ALA A 104 -13.17 -12.52 4.77
CA ALA A 104 -12.12 -13.11 3.95
C ALA A 104 -11.48 -14.31 4.62
N LEU A 105 -11.18 -14.19 5.91
CA LEU A 105 -10.53 -15.26 6.65
C LEU A 105 -11.44 -16.48 6.81
N ASP A 106 -12.74 -16.29 7.06
CA ASP A 106 -13.71 -17.39 7.08
C ASP A 106 -13.80 -18.10 5.71
N GLN A 107 -13.89 -17.34 4.60
CA GLN A 107 -13.94 -17.93 3.26
C GLN A 107 -12.66 -18.70 2.90
N CYS A 108 -11.49 -18.19 3.28
CA CYS A 108 -10.21 -18.88 3.07
C CYS A 108 -10.11 -20.17 3.90
N ILE A 109 -10.58 -20.17 5.15
CA ILE A 109 -10.60 -21.36 6.00
C ILE A 109 -11.57 -22.41 5.43
N GLU A 110 -12.75 -21.97 4.98
CA GLU A 110 -13.72 -22.85 4.32
C GLU A 110 -13.12 -23.45 3.04
N TYR A 111 -12.46 -22.63 2.22
CA TYR A 111 -11.74 -23.10 1.03
C TYR A 111 -10.72 -24.19 1.40
N CYS A 112 -9.86 -23.96 2.39
CA CYS A 112 -8.87 -24.96 2.81
C CYS A 112 -9.53 -26.26 3.27
N THR A 113 -10.63 -26.16 4.02
CA THR A 113 -11.36 -27.31 4.54
C THR A 113 -11.99 -28.14 3.42
N ARG A 114 -12.60 -27.48 2.42
CA ARG A 114 -13.24 -28.17 1.28
C ARG A 114 -12.23 -28.77 0.31
N MET A 115 -11.09 -28.11 0.10
CA MET A 115 -10.14 -28.48 -0.95
C MET A 115 -9.15 -29.57 -0.54
N ASN A 116 -9.05 -29.89 0.75
CA ASN A 116 -8.15 -30.90 1.30
C ASN A 116 -6.70 -30.74 0.79
N LEU A 117 -6.14 -29.56 1.07
CA LEU A 117 -4.80 -29.16 0.63
C LEU A 117 -3.74 -30.13 1.18
N LYS A 118 -2.71 -30.45 0.38
CA LYS A 118 -1.65 -31.40 0.76
C LYS A 118 -0.55 -30.75 1.60
N LYS A 119 -0.36 -29.45 1.43
CA LYS A 119 0.61 -28.64 2.19
C LYS A 119 -0.14 -27.77 3.21
N PRO A 120 0.45 -27.53 4.40
CA PRO A 120 -0.08 -26.58 5.37
C PRO A 120 -0.31 -25.19 4.76
N PRO A 121 -1.53 -24.61 4.84
CA PRO A 121 -1.81 -23.29 4.27
C PRO A 121 -1.14 -22.17 5.08
N VAL A 122 -0.70 -21.12 4.40
CA VAL A 122 -0.20 -19.89 5.03
C VAL A 122 -1.28 -18.81 4.94
N PHE A 123 -1.60 -18.19 6.07
CA PHE A 123 -2.50 -17.04 6.15
C PHE A 123 -1.68 -15.81 6.48
N TYR A 124 -1.63 -14.85 5.56
CA TYR A 124 -0.90 -13.60 5.73
C TYR A 124 -1.88 -12.43 5.85
N ILE A 125 -2.01 -11.90 7.06
CA ILE A 125 -2.95 -10.81 7.37
C ILE A 125 -2.21 -9.48 7.40
N LEU A 126 -2.68 -8.54 6.59
CA LEU A 126 -2.18 -7.18 6.46
C LEU A 126 -2.94 -6.25 7.41
N ALA A 127 -2.20 -5.57 8.28
CA ALA A 127 -2.66 -4.75 9.40
C ALA A 127 -3.31 -5.52 10.56
N CYS A 128 -3.15 -4.96 11.77
CA CYS A 128 -3.69 -5.55 13.00
C CYS A 128 -5.15 -5.17 13.24
N ARG A 129 -6.09 -5.48 12.34
CA ARG A 129 -7.47 -5.00 12.46
C ARG A 129 -8.42 -5.88 13.27
N ILE A 130 -8.17 -7.19 13.31
CA ILE A 130 -9.13 -8.18 13.81
C ILE A 130 -8.72 -8.84 15.14
N GLY A 131 -7.92 -8.17 15.95
CA GLY A 131 -7.33 -8.75 17.16
C GLY A 131 -8.32 -9.33 18.17
N PRO A 132 -9.50 -8.74 18.43
CA PRO A 132 -10.51 -9.38 19.28
C PRO A 132 -10.99 -10.76 18.78
N PHE A 133 -10.88 -11.04 17.48
CA PHE A 133 -11.33 -12.28 16.85
C PHE A 133 -10.19 -13.27 16.56
N ILE A 134 -8.94 -12.78 16.48
CA ILE A 134 -7.81 -13.55 15.93
C ILE A 134 -7.50 -14.83 16.69
N ALA A 135 -7.72 -14.88 18.01
CA ALA A 135 -7.41 -16.08 18.80
C ALA A 135 -8.27 -17.30 18.39
N GLY A 136 -9.52 -17.07 17.99
CA GLY A 136 -10.39 -18.14 17.46
C GLY A 136 -9.90 -18.61 16.10
N TYR A 137 -9.54 -17.68 15.22
CA TYR A 137 -8.99 -18.00 13.91
C TYR A 137 -7.64 -18.70 13.98
N LYS A 138 -6.76 -18.31 14.89
CA LYS A 138 -5.47 -18.98 15.11
C LYS A 138 -5.66 -20.47 15.41
N LYS A 139 -6.66 -20.82 16.24
CA LYS A 139 -7.00 -22.22 16.51
C LYS A 139 -7.48 -22.95 15.25
N LYS A 140 -8.38 -22.34 14.46
CA LYS A 140 -8.87 -22.91 13.18
C LYS A 140 -7.71 -23.12 12.19
N ILE A 141 -6.80 -22.15 12.07
CA ILE A 141 -5.61 -22.22 11.21
C ILE A 141 -4.70 -23.36 11.68
N GLN A 142 -4.45 -23.49 12.98
CA GLN A 142 -3.65 -24.59 13.54
C GLN A 142 -4.27 -25.97 13.30
N GLN A 143 -5.61 -26.09 13.31
CA GLN A 143 -6.30 -27.34 12.97
C GLN A 143 -6.09 -27.75 11.51
N LEU A 144 -5.88 -26.79 10.62
CA LEU A 144 -5.49 -27.02 9.22
C LEU A 144 -3.97 -27.28 9.06
N GLY A 145 -3.22 -27.32 10.16
CA GLY A 145 -1.75 -27.36 10.17
C GLY A 145 -1.09 -26.05 9.74
N GLY A 146 -1.88 -25.01 9.45
CA GLY A 146 -1.43 -23.78 8.81
C GLY A 146 -0.67 -22.81 9.72
N ILE A 147 -0.10 -21.77 9.09
CA ILE A 147 0.72 -20.74 9.73
C ILE A 147 0.04 -19.39 9.57
N LEU A 148 0.07 -18.57 10.63
CA LEU A 148 -0.45 -17.21 10.67
C LEU A 148 0.70 -16.20 10.67
N LEU A 149 0.87 -15.52 9.53
CA LEU A 149 1.75 -14.38 9.36
C LEU A 149 0.94 -13.10 9.51
N ILE A 150 1.53 -12.08 10.14
CA ILE A 150 0.87 -10.77 10.31
C ILE A 150 1.84 -9.67 9.91
N ASN A 151 1.41 -8.76 9.04
CA ASN A 151 2.09 -7.48 8.85
C ASN A 151 1.46 -6.47 9.83
N PRO A 152 2.16 -6.04 10.89
CA PRO A 152 1.58 -5.16 11.88
C PRO A 152 1.28 -3.75 11.36
N ASP A 153 1.89 -3.34 10.24
CA ASP A 153 1.84 -1.97 9.70
C ASP A 153 2.33 -0.91 10.73
N GLY A 154 2.11 0.36 10.40
CA GLY A 154 2.29 1.48 11.31
C GLY A 154 1.32 1.52 12.49
N ASN A 155 1.60 2.44 13.41
CA ASN A 155 0.86 2.64 14.65
C ASN A 155 -0.53 3.29 14.44
N GLU A 156 -1.54 2.54 13.98
CA GLU A 156 -2.88 3.08 13.68
C GLU A 156 -3.53 3.76 14.91
N TRP A 157 -3.24 3.28 16.12
CA TRP A 157 -3.73 3.86 17.38
C TRP A 157 -3.16 5.25 17.68
N LYS A 158 -2.03 5.65 17.08
CA LYS A 158 -1.43 6.99 17.26
C LYS A 158 -2.03 8.05 16.35
N ARG A 159 -2.84 7.67 15.34
CA ARG A 159 -3.37 8.63 14.37
C ARG A 159 -4.38 9.60 14.98
N SER A 160 -4.17 10.89 14.72
CA SER A 160 -4.98 12.01 15.23
C SER A 160 -6.45 11.91 14.84
N LYS A 161 -6.75 11.43 13.63
CA LYS A 161 -8.10 11.27 13.07
C LYS A 161 -9.05 10.38 13.88
N TRP A 162 -8.51 9.50 14.74
CA TRP A 162 -9.34 8.56 15.52
C TRP A 162 -9.71 9.11 16.89
N SER A 163 -10.96 8.87 17.31
CA SER A 163 -11.42 9.15 18.67
C SER A 163 -10.74 8.22 19.69
N LEU A 164 -10.71 8.62 20.97
CA LEU A 164 -10.06 7.85 22.03
C LEU A 164 -10.55 6.39 22.13
N PRO A 165 -11.86 6.08 22.03
CA PRO A 165 -12.33 4.69 22.04
C PRO A 165 -11.79 3.88 20.85
N VAL A 166 -11.72 4.48 19.66
CA VAL A 166 -11.21 3.82 18.44
C VAL A 166 -9.70 3.57 18.55
N ARG A 167 -8.93 4.54 19.06
CA ARG A 167 -7.49 4.34 19.34
C ARG A 167 -7.26 3.19 20.33
N LYS A 168 -8.08 3.12 21.39
CA LYS A 168 -8.03 2.02 22.37
C LYS A 168 -8.32 0.66 21.72
N TYR A 169 -9.31 0.59 20.83
CA TYR A 169 -9.59 -0.61 20.05
C TYR A 169 -8.36 -1.04 19.23
N TRP A 170 -7.78 -0.12 18.45
CA TRP A 170 -6.61 -0.44 17.61
C TRP A 170 -5.44 -0.96 18.44
N LYS A 171 -5.17 -0.35 19.61
CA LYS A 171 -4.11 -0.80 20.51
C LYS A 171 -4.38 -2.19 21.09
N ILE A 172 -5.62 -2.49 21.46
CA ILE A 172 -6.03 -3.83 21.92
C ILE A 172 -5.90 -4.84 20.77
N SER A 173 -6.33 -4.45 19.58
CA SER A 173 -6.29 -5.29 18.39
C SER A 173 -4.85 -5.68 18.03
N GLU A 174 -3.94 -4.69 17.95
CA GLU A 174 -2.50 -4.88 17.76
C GLU A 174 -1.92 -5.86 18.77
N LYS A 175 -2.16 -5.64 20.06
CA LYS A 175 -1.69 -6.51 21.15
C LYS A 175 -2.13 -7.97 20.96
N LEU A 176 -3.39 -8.20 20.58
CA LEU A 176 -3.94 -9.56 20.43
C LEU A 176 -3.45 -10.26 19.16
N MET A 177 -3.27 -9.51 18.07
CA MET A 177 -2.66 -9.99 16.82
C MET A 177 -1.21 -10.39 17.05
N VAL A 178 -0.40 -9.52 17.67
CA VAL A 178 1.01 -9.80 18.03
C VAL A 178 1.14 -11.04 18.89
N ARG A 179 0.24 -11.23 19.88
CA ARG A 179 0.25 -12.43 20.73
C ARG A 179 -0.03 -13.72 19.95
N SER A 180 -0.78 -13.65 18.85
CA SER A 180 -1.32 -14.83 18.17
C SER A 180 -0.57 -15.21 16.89
N ALA A 181 0.28 -14.32 16.36
CA ALA A 181 1.08 -14.54 15.15
C ALA A 181 2.15 -15.62 15.37
N ASP A 182 2.41 -16.43 14.34
CA ASP A 182 3.61 -17.29 14.30
C ASP A 182 4.85 -16.49 13.90
N LEU A 183 4.66 -15.49 13.05
CA LEU A 183 5.68 -14.55 12.61
C LEU A 183 5.05 -13.20 12.26
N LEU A 184 5.65 -12.13 12.76
CA LEU A 184 5.32 -10.75 12.40
C LEU A 184 6.30 -10.28 11.32
N VAL A 185 5.77 -9.95 10.14
CA VAL A 185 6.56 -9.43 9.02
C VAL A 185 6.52 -7.91 9.08
N CYS A 186 7.61 -7.30 9.56
CA CYS A 186 7.71 -5.86 9.75
C CYS A 186 8.34 -5.21 8.51
N ASP A 187 7.71 -4.15 8.00
CA ASP A 187 8.16 -3.43 6.79
C ASP A 187 9.24 -2.36 7.04
N SER A 188 9.56 -2.12 8.32
CA SER A 188 10.57 -1.15 8.77
C SER A 188 11.24 -1.60 10.07
N LYS A 189 12.53 -1.29 10.22
CA LYS A 189 13.30 -1.59 11.44
C LYS A 189 12.69 -0.94 12.68
N LYS A 190 12.23 0.31 12.57
CA LYS A 190 11.56 1.05 13.66
C LYS A 190 10.29 0.33 14.15
N ILE A 191 9.49 -0.25 13.24
CA ILE A 191 8.30 -1.02 13.62
C ILE A 191 8.71 -2.35 14.25
N GLU A 192 9.74 -3.04 13.73
CA GLU A 192 10.25 -4.25 14.37
C GLU A 192 10.72 -4.00 15.81
N GLU A 193 11.53 -2.95 16.01
CA GLU A 193 11.99 -2.50 17.33
C GLU A 193 10.83 -2.15 18.27
N TYR A 194 9.83 -1.41 17.77
CA TYR A 194 8.60 -1.10 18.52
C TYR A 194 7.86 -2.37 18.94
N ILE A 195 7.62 -3.31 18.03
CA ILE A 195 6.90 -4.55 18.33
C ILE A 195 7.67 -5.38 19.35
N ARG A 196 8.99 -5.53 19.19
CA ARG A 196 9.83 -6.28 20.12
C ARG A 196 9.82 -5.65 21.51
N SER A 197 9.97 -4.34 21.61
CA SER A 197 10.02 -3.61 22.88
C SER A 197 8.65 -3.58 23.59
N GLU A 198 7.62 -3.08 22.93
CA GLU A 198 6.28 -2.90 23.49
C GLU A 198 5.62 -4.23 23.90
N TYR A 199 5.90 -5.29 23.14
CA TYR A 199 5.28 -6.60 23.33
C TYR A 199 6.26 -7.68 23.82
N THR A 200 7.38 -7.27 24.46
CA THR A 200 8.45 -8.16 24.97
C THR A 200 7.89 -9.37 25.73
N ARG A 201 6.83 -9.20 26.55
CA ARG A 201 6.21 -10.29 27.33
C ARG A 201 5.67 -11.47 26.49
N TYR A 202 5.46 -11.28 25.19
CA TYR A 202 5.00 -12.31 24.27
C TYR A 202 6.15 -12.93 23.46
N THR A 203 7.38 -12.43 23.63
CA THR A 203 8.57 -12.84 22.86
C THR A 203 8.26 -12.95 21.36
N PRO A 204 7.75 -11.88 20.73
CA PRO A 204 7.23 -11.95 19.37
C PRO A 204 8.34 -12.33 18.39
N ARG A 205 8.07 -13.33 17.55
CA ARG A 205 8.94 -13.66 16.41
C ARG A 205 8.68 -12.63 15.32
N THR A 206 9.74 -11.96 14.90
CA THR A 206 9.66 -10.93 13.86
C THR A 206 10.67 -11.20 12.75
N ALA A 207 10.33 -10.79 11.54
CA ALA A 207 11.26 -10.68 10.43
C ALA A 207 11.07 -9.30 9.79
N TYR A 208 12.17 -8.56 9.63
CA TYR A 208 12.17 -7.33 8.87
C TYR A 208 12.30 -7.64 7.37
N LEU A 209 11.27 -7.28 6.60
CA LEU A 209 11.23 -7.37 5.14
C LEU A 209 10.71 -6.05 4.59
N SER A 210 11.61 -5.21 4.06
CA SER A 210 11.23 -3.92 3.47
C SER A 210 10.49 -4.09 2.16
N TYR A 211 9.66 -3.10 1.82
CA TYR A 211 9.20 -2.94 0.44
C TYR A 211 10.40 -2.69 -0.48
N GLY A 212 10.36 -3.31 -1.65
CA GLY A 212 11.24 -2.93 -2.76
C GLY A 212 10.72 -1.67 -3.45
N CYS A 213 11.54 -1.16 -4.35
CA CYS A 213 11.16 -0.15 -5.33
C CYS A 213 11.60 -0.61 -6.70
N ASP A 214 10.83 -0.28 -7.74
CA ASP A 214 11.35 -0.34 -9.10
C ASP A 214 12.44 0.73 -9.26
N THR A 215 13.67 0.28 -9.50
CA THR A 215 14.85 1.12 -9.71
C THR A 215 15.25 1.22 -11.18
N GLU A 216 14.52 0.57 -12.09
CA GLU A 216 14.77 0.78 -13.51
C GLU A 216 14.54 2.25 -13.87
N PRO A 217 15.08 2.77 -14.96
CA PRO A 217 14.66 4.07 -15.47
C PRO A 217 13.20 4.05 -15.97
N SER A 218 12.63 5.24 -16.17
CA SER A 218 11.41 5.44 -16.93
C SER A 218 11.61 4.97 -18.36
N THR A 219 10.59 4.32 -18.91
CA THR A 219 10.56 3.92 -20.32
C THR A 219 10.39 5.12 -21.25
N LEU A 220 10.04 6.30 -20.72
CA LEU A 220 9.99 7.53 -21.49
C LEU A 220 11.41 8.02 -21.79
N SER A 221 11.62 8.48 -23.02
CA SER A 221 12.81 9.25 -23.37
C SER A 221 12.70 10.69 -22.86
N ASP A 222 13.83 11.37 -22.78
CA ASP A 222 13.92 12.76 -22.30
C ASP A 222 13.25 13.75 -23.28
N ASP A 223 13.08 13.35 -24.54
CA ASP A 223 12.39 14.09 -25.61
C ASP A 223 10.95 13.60 -25.86
N SER A 224 10.43 12.72 -25.01
CA SER A 224 9.06 12.22 -25.15
C SER A 224 8.05 13.37 -25.09
N GLU A 225 7.11 13.37 -26.04
CA GLU A 225 6.10 14.43 -26.16
C GLU A 225 5.30 14.60 -24.87
N GLN A 226 4.97 13.49 -24.20
CA GLN A 226 4.24 13.51 -22.92
C GLN A 226 5.00 14.26 -21.83
N PHE A 227 6.30 14.01 -21.67
CA PHE A 227 7.13 14.67 -20.67
C PHE A 227 7.38 16.15 -21.01
N LEU A 228 7.70 16.45 -22.27
CA LEU A 228 7.89 17.82 -22.74
C LEU A 228 6.62 18.66 -22.59
N CYS A 229 5.45 18.08 -22.91
CA CYS A 229 4.15 18.72 -22.74
C CYS A 229 3.90 19.04 -21.26
N TRP A 230 4.16 18.09 -20.35
CA TRP A 230 4.04 18.32 -18.91
C TRP A 230 4.96 19.43 -18.41
N LEU A 231 6.23 19.45 -18.84
CA LEU A 231 7.17 20.53 -18.48
C LEU A 231 6.67 21.89 -18.97
N ASN A 232 6.28 21.98 -20.24
CA ASN A 232 5.84 23.23 -20.87
C ASN A 232 4.57 23.79 -20.22
N GLN A 233 3.58 22.93 -19.94
CA GLN A 233 2.33 23.33 -19.27
C GLN A 233 2.58 23.92 -17.88
N ASN A 234 3.62 23.46 -17.19
CA ASN A 234 3.97 23.90 -15.84
C ASN A 234 5.10 24.95 -15.83
N GLY A 235 5.61 25.35 -17.00
CA GLY A 235 6.75 26.26 -17.14
C GLY A 235 8.01 25.75 -16.43
N LEU A 236 8.23 24.44 -16.41
CA LEU A 236 9.36 23.77 -15.78
C LEU A 236 10.44 23.42 -16.82
N SER A 237 11.65 23.12 -16.36
CA SER A 237 12.74 22.62 -17.21
C SER A 237 13.44 21.46 -16.51
N ALA A 238 13.84 20.45 -17.27
CA ALA A 238 14.51 19.26 -16.72
C ALA A 238 15.77 19.66 -15.94
N GLY A 239 15.95 19.10 -14.74
CA GLY A 239 17.06 19.40 -13.84
C GLY A 239 16.95 20.72 -13.07
N GLU A 240 15.91 21.53 -13.31
CA GLU A 240 15.81 22.91 -12.80
C GLU A 240 14.59 23.12 -11.87
N TYR A 241 14.14 22.05 -11.22
CA TYR A 241 13.11 22.12 -10.19
C TYR A 241 13.34 21.15 -9.03
N TYR A 242 12.95 21.59 -7.84
CA TYR A 242 12.72 20.75 -6.67
C TYR A 242 11.34 20.09 -6.79
N LEU A 243 11.19 18.88 -6.29
CA LEU A 243 9.98 18.10 -6.44
C LEU A 243 9.41 17.68 -5.08
N VAL A 244 8.10 17.88 -4.91
CA VAL A 244 7.30 17.30 -3.82
C VAL A 244 6.20 16.44 -4.44
N VAL A 245 6.08 15.19 -3.99
CA VAL A 245 5.01 14.27 -4.40
C VAL A 245 4.30 13.72 -3.17
N GLY A 246 2.99 13.93 -3.08
CA GLY A 246 2.17 13.37 -2.01
C GLY A 246 0.81 14.03 -1.86
N ARG A 247 0.04 13.62 -0.85
CA ARG A 247 -1.26 14.26 -0.56
C ARG A 247 -1.05 15.68 -0.04
N PHE A 248 -1.91 16.61 -0.43
CA PHE A 248 -1.90 17.99 0.08
C PHE A 248 -2.62 18.07 1.43
N VAL A 249 -1.93 17.60 2.47
CA VAL A 249 -2.42 17.51 3.85
C VAL A 249 -1.38 18.04 4.83
N PRO A 250 -1.79 18.60 5.99
CA PRO A 250 -0.86 19.20 6.94
C PRO A 250 0.24 18.26 7.44
N GLU A 251 -0.06 16.96 7.57
CA GLU A 251 0.89 15.96 8.07
C GLU A 251 2.10 15.72 7.15
N ASN A 252 2.01 16.18 5.91
CA ASN A 252 3.09 16.12 4.92
C ASN A 252 4.00 17.36 4.95
N ASN A 253 3.85 18.22 5.97
CA ASN A 253 4.68 19.41 6.22
C ASN A 253 4.81 20.35 5.02
N VAL A 254 3.79 20.41 4.17
CA VAL A 254 3.82 21.22 2.93
C VAL A 254 3.95 22.71 3.24
N GLU A 255 3.34 23.18 4.34
CA GLU A 255 3.52 24.55 4.82
C GLU A 255 5.00 24.86 5.08
N THR A 256 5.70 23.98 5.81
CA THR A 256 7.11 24.17 6.15
C THR A 256 7.98 24.16 4.91
N ILE A 257 7.75 23.22 3.99
CA ILE A 257 8.48 23.15 2.72
C ILE A 257 8.31 24.47 1.95
N ILE A 258 7.07 24.92 1.73
CA ILE A 258 6.79 26.15 0.98
C ILE A 258 7.42 27.36 1.68
N ARG A 259 7.19 27.52 2.98
CA ARG A 259 7.67 28.67 3.76
C ARG A 259 9.19 28.78 3.74
N GLU A 260 9.91 27.68 3.93
CA GLU A 260 11.38 27.70 3.92
C GLU A 260 11.93 27.78 2.49
N PHE A 261 11.25 27.22 1.50
CA PHE A 261 11.62 27.38 0.09
C PHE A 261 11.56 28.84 -0.36
N MET A 262 10.50 29.58 0.01
CA MET A 262 10.37 31.00 -0.32
C MET A 262 11.52 31.84 0.23
N LYS A 263 12.07 31.47 1.39
CA LYS A 263 13.22 32.15 2.02
C LYS A 263 14.56 31.80 1.39
N SER A 264 14.63 30.76 0.56
CA SER A 264 15.88 30.32 -0.06
C SER A 264 16.23 31.18 -1.29
N ASP A 265 17.53 31.27 -1.57
CA ASP A 265 18.07 32.04 -2.70
C ASP A 265 18.10 31.26 -4.03
N THR A 266 17.51 30.06 -4.07
CA THR A 266 17.47 29.27 -5.31
C THR A 266 16.65 29.97 -6.39
N SER A 267 17.16 29.94 -7.63
CA SER A 267 16.42 30.36 -8.83
C SER A 267 15.57 29.23 -9.42
N ARG A 268 15.80 27.98 -9.02
CA ARG A 268 15.01 26.83 -9.46
C ARG A 268 13.58 26.90 -8.95
N LYS A 269 12.68 26.19 -9.62
CA LYS A 269 11.26 26.11 -9.24
C LYS A 269 11.01 25.01 -8.19
N LEU A 270 9.89 25.10 -7.48
CA LEU A 270 9.33 24.07 -6.62
C LEU A 270 8.07 23.52 -7.29
N ALA A 271 8.16 22.31 -7.84
CA ALA A 271 7.03 21.59 -8.40
C ALA A 271 6.33 20.74 -7.33
N LEU A 272 5.03 20.98 -7.13
CA LEU A 272 4.18 20.27 -6.17
C LEU A 272 3.17 19.40 -6.94
N ILE A 273 3.45 18.09 -7.01
CA ILE A 273 2.49 17.08 -7.48
C ILE A 273 1.67 16.63 -6.28
N THR A 274 0.47 17.19 -6.16
CA THR A 274 -0.40 16.92 -5.01
C THR A 274 -1.86 16.73 -5.38
N THR A 275 -2.61 16.10 -4.46
CA THR A 275 -4.08 16.02 -4.53
C THR A 275 -4.71 17.40 -4.29
N ASP A 276 -5.88 17.66 -4.87
CA ASP A 276 -6.60 18.90 -4.63
C ASP A 276 -7.10 19.01 -3.19
N ASN A 277 -6.89 20.18 -2.58
CA ASN A 277 -7.45 20.57 -1.29
C ASN A 277 -7.52 22.10 -1.21
N GLU A 278 -8.55 22.65 -1.84
CA GLU A 278 -8.77 24.09 -2.02
C GLU A 278 -8.76 24.85 -0.69
N LYS A 279 -9.42 24.31 0.33
CA LYS A 279 -9.46 24.93 1.66
C LYS A 279 -8.06 25.10 2.26
N LEU A 280 -7.22 24.06 2.22
CA LEU A 280 -5.86 24.15 2.72
C LEU A 280 -5.01 25.07 1.84
N TYR A 281 -5.23 25.05 0.53
CA TYR A 281 -4.52 25.92 -0.41
C TYR A 281 -4.76 27.39 -0.08
N GLU A 282 -6.02 27.80 0.05
CA GLU A 282 -6.41 29.17 0.39
C GLU A 282 -5.86 29.59 1.75
N GLU A 283 -5.94 28.71 2.75
CA GLU A 283 -5.43 28.97 4.10
C GLU A 283 -3.93 29.24 4.08
N LEU A 284 -3.15 28.35 3.45
CA LEU A 284 -1.70 28.48 3.37
C LEU A 284 -1.29 29.66 2.49
N ASN A 285 -2.00 29.93 1.39
CA ASN A 285 -1.69 31.06 0.52
C ASN A 285 -1.98 32.39 1.20
N LYS A 286 -3.07 32.49 1.96
CA LYS A 286 -3.37 33.67 2.78
C LYS A 286 -2.28 33.92 3.84
N LYS A 287 -1.70 32.85 4.39
CA LYS A 287 -0.67 32.92 5.42
C LYS A 287 0.71 33.26 4.87
N LEU A 288 1.08 32.68 3.72
CA LEU A 288 2.44 32.73 3.19
C LEU A 288 2.60 33.65 1.96
N GLY A 289 1.51 33.93 1.24
CA GLY A 289 1.53 34.70 0.00
C GLY A 289 2.26 33.98 -1.15
N PHE A 290 2.34 32.65 -1.11
CA PHE A 290 3.15 31.87 -2.06
C PHE A 290 2.68 31.98 -3.51
N SER A 291 1.42 32.37 -3.77
CA SER A 291 0.91 32.61 -5.12
C SER A 291 1.58 33.78 -5.84
N LEU A 292 2.30 34.65 -5.11
CA LEU A 292 3.09 35.74 -5.68
C LEU A 292 4.50 35.29 -6.08
N ASP A 293 4.97 34.15 -5.55
CA ASP A 293 6.29 33.59 -5.88
C ASP A 293 6.17 32.69 -7.11
N GLN A 294 6.68 33.18 -8.25
CA GLN A 294 6.65 32.49 -9.54
C GLN A 294 7.47 31.19 -9.56
N ARG A 295 8.28 30.93 -8.52
CA ARG A 295 9.01 29.67 -8.38
C ARG A 295 8.11 28.53 -7.91
N ILE A 296 6.97 28.81 -7.30
CA ILE A 296 6.10 27.79 -6.71
C ILE A 296 5.04 27.37 -7.73
N VAL A 297 5.07 26.09 -8.12
CA VAL A 297 4.22 25.55 -9.17
C VAL A 297 3.44 24.34 -8.66
N PHE A 298 2.12 24.49 -8.57
CA PHE A 298 1.21 23.37 -8.31
C PHE A 298 0.83 22.74 -9.64
N THR A 299 1.22 21.49 -9.85
CA THR A 299 1.09 20.81 -11.16
C THR A 299 -0.12 19.88 -11.22
N GLY A 300 -0.90 19.80 -10.14
CA GLY A 300 -1.97 18.81 -9.97
C GLY A 300 -1.44 17.39 -9.78
N SER A 301 -2.33 16.41 -9.96
CA SER A 301 -2.02 14.99 -9.81
C SER A 301 -1.52 14.35 -11.12
N VAL A 302 -0.47 13.53 -11.03
CA VAL A 302 0.05 12.74 -12.15
C VAL A 302 -0.19 11.26 -11.86
N TYR A 303 -1.02 10.62 -12.69
CA TYR A 303 -1.40 9.21 -12.51
C TYR A 303 -0.57 8.25 -13.37
N ASP A 304 -0.05 8.72 -14.50
CA ASP A 304 0.84 7.95 -15.38
C ASP A 304 2.16 7.69 -14.66
N GLN A 305 2.44 6.41 -14.41
CA GLN A 305 3.60 5.99 -13.63
C GLN A 305 4.92 6.26 -14.36
N GLN A 306 4.95 6.10 -15.68
CA GLN A 306 6.17 6.34 -16.46
C GLN A 306 6.50 7.82 -16.54
N LEU A 307 5.47 8.67 -16.67
CA LEU A 307 5.60 10.12 -16.58
C LEU A 307 6.07 10.55 -15.18
N LEU A 308 5.43 10.07 -14.11
CA LEU A 308 5.82 10.43 -12.73
C LEU A 308 7.26 10.01 -12.43
N LYS A 309 7.67 8.83 -12.91
CA LYS A 309 9.05 8.34 -12.81
C LYS A 309 10.02 9.24 -13.56
N LYS A 310 9.71 9.63 -14.80
CA LYS A 310 10.53 10.59 -15.58
C LYS A 310 10.64 11.95 -14.90
N ILE A 311 9.57 12.45 -14.30
CA ILE A 311 9.58 13.71 -13.54
C ILE A 311 10.54 13.61 -12.35
N ARG A 312 10.55 12.49 -11.62
CA ARG A 312 11.50 12.27 -10.52
C ARG A 312 12.95 12.20 -11.00
N GLU A 313 13.21 11.53 -12.12
CA GLU A 313 14.54 11.45 -12.76
C GLU A 313 15.08 12.81 -13.18
N LYS A 314 14.18 13.71 -13.57
CA LYS A 314 14.54 15.05 -14.06
C LYS A 314 14.29 16.14 -13.04
N ALA A 315 14.10 15.80 -11.78
CA ALA A 315 14.11 16.76 -10.68
C ALA A 315 15.55 17.03 -10.24
N PHE A 316 15.85 18.26 -9.83
CA PHE A 316 17.12 18.62 -9.20
C PHE A 316 17.26 17.92 -7.84
N ALA A 317 16.20 17.98 -7.04
CA ALA A 317 16.13 17.32 -5.74
C ALA A 317 14.68 17.04 -5.35
N TYR A 318 14.46 15.96 -4.62
CA TYR A 318 13.17 15.61 -4.04
C TYR A 318 13.11 16.03 -2.56
N LEU A 319 12.01 16.68 -2.16
CA LEU A 319 11.76 17.12 -0.79
C LEU A 319 10.68 16.26 -0.16
N HIS A 320 10.99 15.57 0.94
CA HIS A 320 10.09 14.66 1.62
C HIS A 320 9.69 15.14 3.02
N GLY A 321 8.48 15.68 3.14
CA GLY A 321 7.94 16.21 4.40
C GLY A 321 7.04 15.27 5.20
N HIS A 322 6.93 13.98 4.88
CA HIS A 322 5.96 13.11 5.55
C HIS A 322 6.39 12.79 6.98
N SER A 323 5.59 13.19 7.97
CA SER A 323 5.89 12.98 9.40
C SER A 323 5.27 11.72 10.01
N VAL A 324 4.28 11.13 9.35
CA VAL A 324 3.50 10.00 9.87
C VAL A 324 3.29 8.94 8.79
N GLY A 325 3.70 7.72 9.09
CA GLY A 325 3.58 6.58 8.19
C GLY A 325 4.58 5.47 8.56
N GLY A 326 4.35 4.26 8.03
CA GLY A 326 5.40 3.25 7.93
C GLY A 326 6.34 3.60 6.77
N THR A 327 6.79 2.61 6.01
CA THR A 327 7.57 2.86 4.79
C THR A 327 6.70 3.60 3.76
N ASN A 328 7.12 4.79 3.34
CA ASN A 328 6.40 5.60 2.36
C ASN A 328 6.80 5.21 0.92
N PRO A 329 5.89 4.68 0.08
CA PRO A 329 6.22 4.32 -1.30
C PRO A 329 6.76 5.50 -2.10
N SER A 330 6.23 6.71 -1.92
CA SER A 330 6.71 7.88 -2.66
C SER A 330 8.15 8.26 -2.31
N LEU A 331 8.60 7.96 -1.09
CA LEU A 331 9.98 8.12 -0.67
C LEU A 331 10.88 7.06 -1.33
N LEU A 332 10.47 5.79 -1.29
CA LEU A 332 11.25 4.73 -1.94
C LEU A 332 11.41 4.98 -3.44
N GLU A 333 10.33 5.40 -4.10
CA GLU A 333 10.34 5.78 -5.51
C GLU A 333 11.28 6.97 -5.77
N ALA A 334 11.25 8.00 -4.94
CA ALA A 334 12.16 9.14 -5.07
C ALA A 334 13.62 8.77 -4.80
N LEU A 335 13.90 7.94 -3.79
CA LEU A 335 15.25 7.44 -3.51
C LEU A 335 15.80 6.57 -4.66
N GLY A 336 14.92 5.85 -5.35
CA GLY A 336 15.28 5.02 -6.50
C GLY A 336 15.41 5.77 -7.83
N SER A 337 14.88 6.99 -7.93
CA SER A 337 14.80 7.73 -9.21
C SER A 337 15.32 9.17 -9.18
N THR A 338 15.67 9.72 -8.01
CA THR A 338 16.16 11.10 -7.89
C THR A 338 17.52 11.12 -7.20
N ASP A 339 18.48 11.81 -7.80
CA ASP A 339 19.89 11.84 -7.34
C ASP A 339 20.06 12.46 -5.94
N LEU A 340 19.23 13.45 -5.59
CA LEU A 340 19.29 14.17 -4.32
C LEU A 340 17.93 14.16 -3.61
N ASN A 341 17.91 13.72 -2.36
CA ASN A 341 16.71 13.63 -1.53
C ASN A 341 16.93 14.35 -0.19
N LEU A 342 16.08 15.33 0.14
CA LEU A 342 16.06 16.00 1.43
C LEU A 342 14.86 15.51 2.23
N LEU A 343 15.11 14.90 3.39
CA LEU A 343 14.11 14.23 4.21
C LEU A 343 13.91 14.99 5.51
N LEU A 344 12.65 15.09 5.96
CA LEU A 344 12.34 15.50 7.31
C LEU A 344 12.86 14.45 8.30
N ASP A 345 13.67 14.89 9.28
CA ASP A 345 14.20 14.06 10.36
C ASP A 345 13.18 13.84 11.49
#